data_AF-A0A161M881-F1
#
_entry.id   AF-A0A161M881-F1
#
_cell.length_a   1.000
_cell.length_b   1.000
_cell.length_c   1.000
_cell.angle_alpha   90.00
_cell.angle_beta   90.00
_cell.angle_gamma   90.00
#
_symmetry.space_group_name_H-M   'P 1'
#
loop_
_entity.id
_entity.type
_entity.pdbx_description
1 polymer ?
#
loop_
_entity_poly.entity_id
_entity_poly.type
_entity_poly.pdbx_seq_one_letter_code
_entity_poly.pdbx_strand_id
1 'polypeptide(L)'
;DRVWINESLKLITSIVIEALGGGSECRREDDYHHLFLHMNEIKLKRRSCVVPIGEMSVGLKFERALLFKCLADVVGIPSRLVRGHYGTAWNEVCLMKWDRPYCDLPLSRLLPTHVVDLWHNPGRLLPIGQRECEEYCGPKAAAPFSKRPTFPDIVNIQGNT
;
A
#
# COMPACT_ATOMS: atom_id res chain seq x y z
N ASP A 1 -16.04 11.64 13.32
CA ASP A 1 -16.85 11.99 12.13
C ASP A 1 -16.46 11.29 10.84
N ARG A 2 -17.44 10.65 10.17
CA ARG A 2 -17.23 9.98 8.87
C ARG A 2 -16.82 10.92 7.73
N VAL A 3 -17.36 12.15 7.73
CA VAL A 3 -17.06 13.15 6.69
C VAL A 3 -15.57 13.51 6.72
N TRP A 4 -15.03 13.79 7.91
CA TRP A 4 -13.61 14.10 8.07
C TRP A 4 -12.70 12.96 7.59
N ILE A 5 -13.03 11.71 7.91
CA ILE A 5 -12.25 10.55 7.45
C ILE A 5 -12.26 10.49 5.91
N ASN A 6 -13.42 10.64 5.28
CA ASN A 6 -13.52 10.60 3.82
C ASN A 6 -12.71 11.73 3.15
N GLU A 7 -12.80 12.95 3.66
CA GLU A 7 -12.02 14.07 3.11
C GLU A 7 -10.52 13.88 3.33
N SER A 8 -10.12 13.39 4.50
CA SER A 8 -8.72 13.07 4.79
C SER A 8 -8.18 11.97 3.87
N LEU A 9 -8.95 10.91 3.63
CA LEU A 9 -8.59 9.83 2.72
C LEU A 9 -8.40 10.33 1.28
N LYS A 10 -9.29 11.21 0.80
CA LYS A 10 -9.15 11.83 -0.52
C LYS A 10 -7.89 12.69 -0.63
N LEU A 11 -7.63 13.53 0.38
CA LEU A 11 -6.44 14.38 0.42
C LEU A 11 -5.15 13.55 0.42
N ILE A 12 -5.05 12.56 1.31
CA ILE A 12 -3.90 11.64 1.35
C ILE A 12 -3.72 10.95 0.01
N THR A 13 -4.82 10.48 -0.60
CA THR A 13 -4.75 9.83 -1.91
C THR A 13 -4.22 10.78 -2.98
N SER A 14 -4.71 12.03 -3.03
CA SER A 14 -4.20 13.04 -3.97
C SER A 14 -2.69 13.26 -3.82
N ILE A 15 -2.21 13.39 -2.58
CA ILE A 15 -0.78 13.56 -2.28
C ILE A 15 0.03 12.35 -2.75
N VAL A 16 -0.44 11.13 -2.50
CA VAL A 16 0.23 9.89 -2.92
C VAL A 16 0.35 9.82 -4.44
N ILE A 17 -0.73 10.16 -5.14
CA ILE A 17 -0.77 10.13 -6.60
C ILE A 17 0.17 11.17 -7.18
N GLU A 18 0.16 12.40 -6.66
CA GLU A 18 1.05 13.48 -7.10
C GLU A 18 2.53 13.12 -6.84
N ALA A 19 2.84 12.54 -5.69
CA ALA A 19 4.21 12.16 -5.33
C ALA A 19 4.77 10.99 -6.18
N LEU A 20 3.94 10.01 -6.55
CA LEU A 20 4.38 8.75 -7.18
C LEU A 20 3.87 8.58 -8.61
N GLY A 21 4.14 9.58 -9.45
CA GLY A 21 4.00 9.48 -10.91
C GLY A 21 2.66 9.94 -11.49
N GLY A 22 1.82 10.62 -10.70
CA GLY A 22 0.58 11.23 -11.17
C GLY A 22 -0.56 10.25 -11.43
N GLY A 23 -1.64 10.77 -12.03
CA GLY A 23 -2.90 10.06 -12.27
C GLY A 23 -2.76 8.83 -13.17
N SER A 24 -3.78 7.96 -13.14
CA SER A 24 -3.84 6.67 -13.86
C SER A 24 -3.80 6.80 -15.39
N GLU A 25 -4.03 8.00 -15.93
CA GLU A 25 -3.96 8.29 -17.37
C GLU A 25 -2.53 8.29 -17.93
N CYS A 26 -1.52 8.37 -17.07
CA CYS A 26 -0.12 8.41 -17.50
C CYS A 26 0.50 7.00 -17.63
N ARG A 27 -0.29 5.94 -17.44
CA ARG A 27 0.23 4.58 -17.27
C ARG A 27 0.53 3.87 -18.59
N ARG A 28 1.71 3.28 -18.71
CA ARG A 28 2.14 2.47 -19.86
C ARG A 28 2.51 1.05 -19.42
N GLU A 29 2.63 0.13 -20.39
CA GLU A 29 3.02 -1.27 -20.16
C GLU A 29 4.44 -1.43 -19.59
N ASP A 30 5.30 -0.42 -19.74
CA ASP A 30 6.71 -0.37 -19.32
C ASP A 30 6.94 0.22 -17.90
N ASP A 31 5.88 0.51 -17.17
CA ASP A 31 5.92 1.12 -15.83
C ASP A 31 6.85 0.39 -14.82
N TYR A 32 6.93 -0.94 -14.88
CA TYR A 32 7.83 -1.71 -14.01
C TYR A 32 9.29 -1.43 -14.31
N HIS A 33 9.62 -1.22 -15.60
CA HIS A 33 10.98 -0.87 -16.01
C HIS A 33 11.33 0.53 -15.53
N HIS A 34 10.43 1.50 -15.70
CA HIS A 34 10.60 2.86 -15.20
C HIS A 34 10.80 2.89 -13.68
N LEU A 35 9.97 2.18 -12.92
CA LEU A 35 10.13 2.05 -11.47
C LEU A 35 11.48 1.42 -11.12
N PHE A 36 11.86 0.33 -11.79
CA PHE A 36 13.12 -0.36 -11.52
C PHE A 36 14.33 0.53 -11.78
N LEU A 37 14.37 1.24 -12.92
CA LEU A 37 15.45 2.18 -13.23
C LEU A 37 15.53 3.28 -12.18
N HIS A 38 14.39 3.87 -11.81
CA HIS A 38 14.33 4.93 -10.82
C HIS A 38 14.81 4.48 -9.43
N MET A 39 14.39 3.28 -8.98
CA MET A 39 14.89 2.71 -7.72
C MET A 39 16.41 2.48 -7.76
N ASN A 40 16.96 2.02 -8.88
CA ASN A 40 18.41 1.82 -9.01
C ASN A 40 19.18 3.14 -9.03
N GLU A 41 18.63 4.18 -9.67
CA GLU A 41 19.21 5.53 -9.63
C GLU A 41 19.32 6.04 -8.18
N ILE A 42 18.26 5.90 -7.38
CA ILE A 42 18.29 6.27 -5.95
C ILE A 42 19.35 5.48 -5.20
N LYS A 43 19.40 4.16 -5.40
CA LYS A 43 20.39 3.28 -4.75
C LYS A 43 21.82 3.69 -5.08
N LEU A 44 22.10 4.00 -6.35
CA LEU A 44 23.41 4.45 -6.82
C LEU A 44 23.77 5.81 -6.22
N LYS A 45 22.83 6.77 -6.25
CA LYS A 45 23.01 8.12 -5.68
C LYS A 45 23.32 8.08 -4.19
N ARG A 46 22.64 7.20 -3.44
CA ARG A 46 22.84 7.03 -1.99
C ARG A 46 23.96 6.06 -1.64
N ARG A 47 24.48 5.29 -2.60
CA ARG A 47 25.39 4.15 -2.39
C ARG A 47 24.86 3.17 -1.32
N SER A 48 23.54 2.91 -1.37
CA SER A 48 22.84 2.07 -0.39
C SER A 48 21.76 1.24 -1.08
N CYS A 49 21.44 0.08 -0.52
CA CYS A 49 20.32 -0.74 -0.98
C CYS A 49 18.95 -0.25 -0.45
N VAL A 50 18.95 0.72 0.48
CA VAL A 50 17.74 1.31 1.06
C VAL A 50 17.20 2.40 0.12
N VAL A 51 15.93 2.26 -0.26
CA VAL A 51 15.20 3.25 -1.07
C VAL A 51 14.17 3.93 -0.18
N PRO A 52 14.39 5.21 0.22
CA PRO A 52 13.40 5.95 0.97
C PRO A 52 12.20 6.29 0.08
N ILE A 53 10.99 5.98 0.56
CA ILE A 53 9.76 6.21 -0.20
C ILE A 53 9.54 7.68 -0.58
N GLY A 54 10.04 8.62 0.23
CA GLY A 54 9.93 10.06 -0.02
C GLY A 54 10.87 10.60 -1.09
N GLU A 55 11.84 9.82 -1.56
CA GLU A 55 12.71 10.18 -2.69
C GLU A 55 12.23 9.57 -4.01
N MET A 56 11.17 8.74 -3.96
CA MET A 56 10.60 8.13 -5.14
C MET A 56 9.67 9.12 -5.85
N SER A 57 9.85 9.30 -7.16
CA SER A 57 8.97 10.09 -8.04
C SER A 57 8.05 9.22 -8.89
N VAL A 58 8.29 7.91 -8.92
CA VAL A 58 7.51 6.91 -9.66
C VAL A 58 7.13 5.79 -8.70
N GLY A 59 5.88 5.32 -8.76
CA GLY A 59 5.42 4.21 -7.92
C GLY A 59 4.23 3.47 -8.51
N LEU A 60 4.18 2.16 -8.29
CA LEU A 60 3.10 1.27 -8.71
C LEU A 60 2.15 1.00 -7.54
N LYS A 61 1.30 -0.03 -7.66
CA LYS A 61 0.32 -0.39 -6.60
C LYS A 61 0.98 -0.52 -5.24
N PHE A 62 2.16 -1.14 -5.17
CA PHE A 62 2.84 -1.38 -3.90
C PHE A 62 3.39 -0.10 -3.25
N GLU A 63 4.17 0.68 -4.00
CA GLU A 63 4.80 1.90 -3.51
C GLU A 63 3.74 2.92 -3.08
N ARG A 64 2.68 3.07 -3.89
CA ARG A 64 1.53 3.93 -3.56
C ARG A 64 0.84 3.48 -2.29
N ALA A 65 0.58 2.18 -2.15
CA ALA A 65 -0.02 1.64 -0.93
C ALA A 65 0.88 1.85 0.29
N LEU A 66 2.20 1.73 0.14
CA LEU A 66 3.15 1.95 1.22
C LEU A 66 3.17 3.42 1.68
N LEU A 67 3.28 4.36 0.75
CA LEU A 67 3.27 5.79 1.05
C LEU A 67 1.95 6.22 1.69
N PHE A 68 0.82 5.74 1.14
CA PHE A 68 -0.50 5.97 1.71
C PHE A 68 -0.57 5.51 3.17
N LYS A 69 -0.06 4.31 3.46
CA LYS A 69 -0.08 3.77 4.82
C LYS A 69 0.71 4.67 5.78
N CYS A 70 1.91 5.09 5.40
CA CYS A 70 2.72 6.01 6.20
C CYS A 70 1.98 7.31 6.51
N LEU A 71 1.35 7.93 5.50
CA LEU A 71 0.58 9.16 5.68
C LEU A 71 -0.67 8.97 6.54
N ALA A 72 -1.40 7.87 6.32
CA ALA A 72 -2.57 7.52 7.13
C ALA A 72 -2.22 7.34 8.60
N ASP A 73 -1.06 6.74 8.90
CA ASP A 73 -0.57 6.56 10.27
C ASP A 73 -0.20 7.88 10.94
N VAL A 74 0.40 8.82 10.19
CA VAL A 74 0.70 10.18 10.70
C VAL A 74 -0.59 10.94 11.03
N VAL A 75 -1.63 10.82 10.20
CA VAL A 75 -2.93 11.47 10.41
C VAL A 75 -3.77 10.75 11.49
N GLY A 76 -3.40 9.51 11.86
CA GLY A 76 -4.13 8.71 12.85
C GLY A 76 -5.36 8.00 12.29
N ILE A 77 -5.41 7.75 10.97
CA ILE A 77 -6.49 6.99 10.34
C ILE A 77 -6.21 5.48 10.48
N PRO A 78 -7.11 4.70 11.09
CA PRO A 78 -6.95 3.26 11.22
C PRO A 78 -7.00 2.60 9.84
N SER A 79 -5.84 2.13 9.41
CA SER A 79 -5.64 1.49 8.11
C SER A 79 -4.76 0.25 8.27
N ARG A 80 -4.86 -0.68 7.32
CA ARG A 80 -4.05 -1.90 7.27
C ARG A 80 -3.49 -2.06 5.87
N LEU A 81 -2.17 -2.09 5.74
CA LEU A 81 -1.51 -2.46 4.50
C LEU A 81 -1.55 -3.99 4.33
N VAL A 82 -2.09 -4.45 3.21
CA VAL A 82 -2.16 -5.86 2.84
C VAL A 82 -1.33 -6.08 1.58
N ARG A 83 -0.45 -7.09 1.61
CA ARG A 83 0.37 -7.49 0.46
C ARG A 83 -0.35 -8.57 -0.35
N GLY A 84 -0.47 -8.33 -1.65
CA GLY A 84 -0.89 -9.29 -2.65
C GLY A 84 0.29 -9.98 -3.32
N HIS A 85 -0.01 -10.85 -4.29
CA HIS A 85 1.02 -11.50 -5.11
C HIS A 85 1.71 -10.52 -6.08
N TYR A 86 2.90 -10.90 -6.55
CA TYR A 86 3.64 -10.20 -7.62
C TYR A 86 3.84 -8.69 -7.39
N GLY A 87 4.17 -8.28 -6.16
CA GLY A 87 4.44 -6.87 -5.86
C GLY A 87 3.19 -6.00 -5.92
N THR A 88 2.00 -6.55 -5.65
CA THR A 88 0.78 -5.77 -5.41
C THR A 88 0.57 -5.55 -3.92
N ALA A 89 -0.04 -4.42 -3.55
CA ALA A 89 -0.52 -4.18 -2.20
C ALA A 89 -1.66 -3.16 -2.23
N TRP A 90 -2.43 -3.12 -1.14
CA TRP A 90 -3.55 -2.20 -0.95
C TRP A 90 -3.74 -1.88 0.53
N ASN A 91 -4.51 -0.83 0.81
CA ASN A 91 -4.86 -0.43 2.17
C ASN A 91 -6.33 -0.69 2.46
N GLU A 92 -6.59 -1.47 3.50
CA GLU A 92 -7.92 -1.66 4.07
C GLU A 92 -8.14 -0.61 5.18
N VAL A 93 -9.27 0.08 5.18
CA VAL A 93 -9.60 1.17 6.12
C VAL A 93 -10.91 0.91 6.86
N CYS A 94 -10.97 1.40 8.08
CA CYS A 94 -12.14 1.26 8.96
C CYS A 94 -12.98 2.55 8.93
N LEU A 95 -14.13 2.55 8.26
CA LEU A 95 -15.06 3.69 8.18
C LEU A 95 -16.20 3.53 9.19
N MET A 96 -15.89 3.60 10.49
CA MET A 96 -16.92 3.56 11.53
C MET A 96 -17.47 4.96 11.84
N LYS A 97 -18.77 5.03 12.19
CA LYS A 97 -19.30 6.21 12.88
C LYS A 97 -18.84 6.09 14.32
N TRP A 98 -18.06 7.05 14.79
CA TRP A 98 -17.55 7.03 16.15
C TRP A 98 -17.54 8.45 16.70
N ASP A 99 -18.17 8.59 17.87
CA ASP A 99 -18.34 9.86 18.61
C ASP A 99 -17.24 10.05 19.68
N ARG A 100 -16.25 9.15 19.75
CA ARG A 100 -15.09 9.24 20.65
C ARG A 100 -13.78 9.17 19.84
N PRO A 101 -12.60 9.42 20.42
CA PRO A 101 -11.35 9.24 19.68
C PRO A 101 -11.03 7.76 19.44
N TYR A 102 -10.40 7.44 18.30
CA TYR A 102 -10.08 6.06 17.90
C TYR A 102 -9.10 5.34 18.84
N CYS A 103 -8.29 6.09 19.60
CA CYS A 103 -7.31 5.56 20.54
C CYS A 103 -7.92 4.77 21.70
N ASP A 104 -9.22 4.94 21.95
CA ASP A 104 -9.92 4.26 23.06
C ASP A 104 -10.61 2.96 22.61
N LEU A 105 -10.59 2.64 21.31
CA LEU A 105 -11.25 1.45 20.78
C LEU A 105 -10.33 0.23 20.90
N PRO A 106 -10.82 -0.92 21.41
CA PRO A 106 -10.07 -2.15 21.28
C PRO A 106 -9.86 -2.48 19.80
N LEU A 107 -8.61 -2.76 19.42
CA LEU A 107 -8.20 -3.14 18.05
C LEU A 107 -9.07 -4.25 17.45
N SER A 108 -9.62 -5.14 18.28
CA SER A 108 -10.52 -6.21 17.88
C SER A 108 -11.85 -5.74 17.26
N ARG A 109 -12.24 -4.48 17.49
CA ARG A 109 -13.44 -3.87 16.89
C ARG A 109 -13.13 -2.99 15.68
N LEU A 110 -11.87 -2.74 15.34
CA LEU A 110 -11.47 -1.95 14.17
C LEU A 110 -11.44 -2.81 12.90
N LEU A 111 -12.55 -3.46 12.60
CA LEU A 111 -12.66 -4.28 11.41
C LEU A 111 -12.58 -3.40 10.16
N PRO A 112 -11.73 -3.75 9.18
CA PRO A 112 -11.69 -3.02 7.93
C PRO A 112 -13.03 -3.17 7.20
N THR A 113 -13.45 -2.08 6.56
CA THR A 113 -14.76 -2.00 5.90
C THR A 113 -14.62 -1.74 4.40
N HIS A 114 -13.57 -1.02 4.02
CA HIS A 114 -13.33 -0.59 2.65
C HIS A 114 -11.85 -0.76 2.30
N VAL A 115 -11.56 -0.91 1.01
CA VAL A 115 -10.23 -0.78 0.43
C VAL A 115 -10.11 0.58 -0.26
N VAL A 116 -8.98 1.24 -0.12
CA VAL A 116 -8.69 2.48 -0.84
C VAL A 116 -8.13 2.14 -2.22
N ASP A 117 -8.83 2.58 -3.27
CA ASP A 117 -8.33 2.52 -4.63
C ASP A 117 -7.29 3.62 -4.83
N LEU A 118 -6.06 3.21 -5.16
CA LEU A 118 -4.93 4.08 -5.47
C LEU A 118 -4.45 3.87 -6.92
N TRP A 119 -5.21 3.09 -7.69
CA TRP A 119 -4.78 2.55 -8.97
C TRP A 119 -5.75 2.83 -10.12
N HIS A 120 -6.99 2.33 -10.05
CA HIS A 120 -7.94 2.47 -11.16
C HIS A 120 -8.66 3.81 -11.06
N ASN A 121 -9.24 4.10 -9.89
CA ASN A 121 -9.95 5.34 -9.60
C ASN A 121 -9.45 5.90 -8.26
N PRO A 122 -8.32 6.64 -8.24
CA PRO A 122 -7.72 7.12 -7.02
C PRO A 122 -8.69 7.89 -6.11
N GLY A 123 -8.79 7.45 -4.86
CA GLY A 123 -9.64 8.07 -3.83
C GLY A 123 -11.02 7.43 -3.70
N ARG A 124 -11.36 6.49 -4.59
CA ARG A 124 -12.55 5.65 -4.46
C ARG A 124 -12.38 4.66 -3.31
N LEU A 125 -13.44 4.45 -2.54
CA LEU A 125 -13.51 3.47 -1.46
C LEU A 125 -14.31 2.26 -1.93
N LEU A 126 -13.66 1.10 -1.99
CA LEU A 126 -14.24 -0.16 -2.44
C LEU A 126 -14.74 -0.95 -1.22
N PRO A 127 -16.05 -1.21 -1.07
CA PRO A 127 -16.56 -1.99 0.06
C PRO A 127 -16.03 -3.42 0.04
N ILE A 128 -15.51 -3.89 1.17
CA ILE A 128 -14.98 -5.26 1.28
C ILE A 128 -16.12 -6.28 1.11
N GLY A 129 -15.86 -7.34 0.34
CA GLY A 129 -16.83 -8.39 0.01
C GLY A 129 -17.64 -8.12 -1.25
N GLN A 130 -17.42 -6.98 -1.93
CA GLN A 130 -17.94 -6.77 -3.28
C GLN A 130 -16.96 -7.27 -4.33
N ARG A 131 -17.50 -7.75 -5.46
CA ARG A 131 -16.71 -8.27 -6.59
C ARG A 131 -15.65 -7.27 -7.07
N GLU A 132 -15.99 -5.99 -7.18
CA GLU A 132 -15.05 -4.95 -7.60
C GLU A 132 -13.85 -4.83 -6.65
N CYS A 133 -14.06 -5.02 -5.34
CA CYS A 133 -12.99 -5.00 -4.35
C CYS A 133 -12.08 -6.23 -4.50
N GLU A 134 -12.65 -7.40 -4.76
CA GLU A 134 -11.91 -8.64 -4.96
C GLU A 134 -11.07 -8.59 -6.25
N GLU A 135 -11.64 -8.07 -7.34
CA GLU A 135 -10.94 -7.83 -8.61
C GLU A 135 -9.77 -6.85 -8.42
N TYR A 136 -9.97 -5.78 -7.64
CA TYR A 136 -8.90 -4.81 -7.35
C TYR A 136 -7.73 -5.43 -6.58
N CYS A 137 -8.05 -6.22 -5.55
CA CYS A 137 -7.06 -6.82 -4.64
C CYS A 137 -6.33 -8.00 -5.30
N GLY A 138 -7.04 -8.82 -6.05
CA GLY A 138 -6.53 -10.09 -6.55
C GLY A 138 -6.15 -11.07 -5.41
N PRO A 139 -5.38 -12.12 -5.71
CA PRO A 139 -5.00 -13.11 -4.72
C PRO A 139 -4.04 -12.51 -3.69
N LYS A 140 -4.41 -12.55 -2.41
CA LYS A 140 -3.54 -12.20 -1.28
C LYS A 140 -2.26 -13.03 -1.34
N ALA A 141 -1.10 -12.42 -1.10
CA ALA A 141 0.17 -13.15 -1.07
C ALA A 141 0.01 -14.35 -0.12
N ALA A 142 0.25 -15.57 -0.62
CA ALA A 142 0.48 -16.68 0.26
C ALA A 142 1.70 -16.28 1.10
N ALA A 143 1.56 -16.22 2.42
CA ALA A 143 2.66 -15.82 3.28
C ALA A 143 3.84 -16.77 3.01
N PRO A 144 4.94 -16.32 2.37
CA PRO A 144 6.10 -17.20 2.16
C PRO A 144 6.74 -17.54 3.51
N PHE A 145 6.37 -16.77 4.55
CA PHE A 145 6.97 -16.73 5.88
C PHE A 145 5.94 -16.87 7.01
N SER A 146 4.79 -17.54 6.81
CA SER A 146 3.93 -17.89 7.96
C SER A 146 4.67 -18.79 8.98
N LYS A 147 5.74 -19.46 8.52
CA LYS A 147 6.81 -20.00 9.35
C LYS A 147 8.00 -19.06 9.25
N ARG A 148 8.59 -18.64 10.38
CA ARG A 148 9.91 -17.99 10.36
C ARG A 148 10.84 -18.93 9.59
N PRO A 149 11.60 -18.45 8.59
CA PRO A 149 12.61 -19.27 7.95
C PRO A 149 13.59 -19.64 9.05
N THR A 150 13.78 -20.94 9.24
CA THR A 150 14.79 -21.45 10.15
C THR A 150 16.15 -21.32 9.45
N PHE A 151 17.25 -21.21 10.21
CA PHE A 151 18.61 -21.13 9.65
C PHE A 151 18.91 -22.13 8.49
N PRO A 152 18.39 -23.38 8.51
CA PRO A 152 18.53 -24.32 7.37
C PRO A 152 17.90 -23.84 6.05
N ASP A 153 16.79 -23.11 6.10
CA ASP A 153 16.07 -22.64 4.91
C ASP A 153 16.86 -21.56 4.15
N ILE A 154 17.72 -20.83 4.87
CA ILE A 154 18.57 -19.76 4.31
C ILE A 154 19.77 -20.34 3.57
N VAL A 155 20.32 -21.47 4.05
CA VAL A 155 21.50 -22.12 3.47
C VAL A 155 21.15 -22.85 2.18
N ASN A 156 19.96 -23.46 2.09
CA ASN A 156 19.53 -24.20 0.89
C ASN A 156 19.22 -23.32 -0.33
N ILE A 157 19.08 -21.99 -0.16
CA ILE A 157 18.88 -21.06 -1.29
C ILE A 157 20.20 -20.83 -2.05
N GLN A 158 21.36 -21.03 -1.41
CA GLN A 158 22.67 -20.85 -2.03
C GLN A 158 23.19 -22.10 -2.77
N GLY A 159 22.48 -23.23 -2.71
CA GLY A 159 22.91 -24.50 -3.29
C GLY A 159 22.32 -24.84 -4.66
N ASN A 160 21.48 -23.95 -5.23
CA ASN A 160 20.75 -24.23 -6.48
C ASN A 160 20.95 -23.15 -7.55
N THR A 161 22.17 -22.62 -7.63
CA THR A 161 22.70 -21.84 -8.76
C THR A 161 23.93 -22.53 -9.32
#